data_AF-A0A242MR53-F1
#
_entry.id   AF-A0A242MR53-F1
#
_cell.length_a   1.000
_cell.length_b   1.000
_cell.length_c   1.000
_cell.angle_alpha   90.00
_cell.angle_beta   90.00
_cell.angle_gamma   90.00
#
_symmetry.space_group_name_H-M   'P 1'
#
loop_
_entity.id
_entity.type
_entity.pdbx_description
1 polymer ?
#
loop_
_entity_poly.entity_id
_entity_poly.type
_entity_poly.pdbx_seq_one_letter_code
_entity_poly.pdbx_strand_id
1 'polypeptide(L)'
;MDRFRIMSEKALYSSYAGLGRVAMIKGVPLMAGLVLFGISVAVAMVGGFAFGPAGFLLFVPCLAPVMFIKQVCATDDQALNILLLEVRCFLGRTNARMFGNTFTLSPMKYGYRLDTFRAAFERTPSLVAHEQFRVAFSQRKEN
;
A
#
# COMPACT_ATOMS: atom_id res chain seq x y z
N MET A 1 18.36 -23.25 16.55
CA MET A 1 17.09 -23.32 17.31
C MET A 1 16.44 -21.95 17.53
N ASP A 2 17.19 -20.86 17.70
CA ASP A 2 16.60 -19.53 18.02
C ASP A 2 15.70 -18.92 16.92
N ARG A 3 15.98 -19.21 15.64
CA ARG A 3 15.17 -18.70 14.52
C ARG A 3 13.72 -19.23 14.51
N PHE A 4 13.46 -20.39 15.09
CA PHE A 4 12.13 -21.00 15.12
C PHE A 4 11.24 -20.35 16.20
N ARG A 5 11.85 -19.93 17.32
CA ARG A 5 11.16 -19.28 18.44
C ARG A 5 10.71 -17.85 18.08
N ILE A 6 11.59 -17.08 17.44
CA ILE A 6 11.30 -15.72 16.96
C ILE A 6 10.15 -15.71 15.93
N MET A 7 10.04 -16.76 15.12
CA MET A 7 8.99 -16.90 14.11
C MET A 7 7.62 -17.25 14.73
N SER A 8 7.62 -18.03 15.81
CA SER A 8 6.41 -18.40 16.58
C SER A 8 5.85 -17.21 17.36
N GLU A 9 6.70 -16.36 17.95
CA GLU A 9 6.26 -15.14 18.64
C GLU A 9 5.60 -14.13 17.69
N LYS A 10 6.17 -13.93 16.49
CA LYS A 10 5.57 -13.03 15.48
C LYS A 10 4.18 -13.48 15.02
N ALA A 11 3.90 -14.79 15.01
CA ALA A 11 2.57 -15.32 14.73
C ALA A 11 1.60 -15.12 15.90
N LEU A 12 2.09 -15.09 17.14
CA LEU A 12 1.32 -14.79 18.36
C LEU A 12 0.81 -13.33 18.36
N TYR A 13 1.54 -12.43 17.69
CA TYR A 13 1.22 -11.01 17.52
C TYR A 13 0.46 -10.70 16.21
N SER A 14 -0.52 -11.54 15.86
CA SER A 14 -1.50 -11.25 14.79
C SER A 14 -2.21 -9.90 14.96
N SER A 15 -2.26 -9.38 16.19
CA SER A 15 -2.76 -8.03 16.52
C SER A 15 -2.02 -6.88 15.82
N TYR A 16 -0.85 -7.10 15.22
CA TYR A 16 -0.18 -6.12 14.35
C TYR A 16 -0.67 -6.11 12.89
N ALA A 17 -1.65 -6.94 12.52
CA ALA A 17 -2.23 -6.93 11.18
C ALA A 17 -2.80 -5.55 10.78
N GLY A 18 -3.23 -4.75 11.76
CA GLY A 18 -3.64 -3.35 11.54
C GLY A 18 -2.50 -2.41 11.17
N LEU A 19 -1.26 -2.71 11.57
CA LEU A 19 -0.07 -1.90 11.24
C LEU A 19 0.35 -2.07 9.76
N GLY A 20 -0.06 -3.18 9.13
CA GLY A 20 0.20 -3.46 7.72
C GLY A 20 -0.82 -2.84 6.76
N ARG A 21 -1.96 -2.35 7.27
CA ARG A 21 -2.97 -1.66 6.47
C ARG A 21 -2.65 -0.17 6.38
N VAL A 22 -3.02 0.44 5.27
CA VAL A 22 -2.82 1.88 5.10
C VAL A 22 -3.75 2.62 6.06
N ALA A 23 -3.19 3.49 6.90
CA ALA A 23 -4.00 4.34 7.78
C ALA A 23 -4.84 5.30 6.93
N MET A 24 -6.17 5.13 6.94
CA MET A 24 -7.11 5.95 6.18
C MET A 24 -8.04 6.73 7.10
N ILE A 25 -8.31 7.99 6.76
CA ILE A 25 -9.28 8.86 7.44
C ILE A 25 -10.37 9.22 6.43
N LYS A 26 -11.63 8.89 6.71
CA LYS A 26 -12.79 9.12 5.83
C LYS A 26 -12.59 8.64 4.37
N GLY A 27 -11.87 7.52 4.20
CA GLY A 27 -11.58 6.92 2.89
C GLY A 27 -10.41 7.53 2.13
N VAL A 28 -9.65 8.45 2.75
CA VAL A 28 -8.42 9.02 2.17
C VAL A 28 -7.21 8.50 2.96
N PRO A 29 -6.17 7.96 2.31
CA PRO A 29 -4.95 7.54 2.98
C PRO A 29 -4.21 8.75 3.55
N LEU A 30 -3.79 8.64 4.82
CA LEU A 30 -3.29 9.76 5.62
C LEU A 30 -2.07 10.42 4.98
N MET A 31 -1.12 9.62 4.49
CA MET A 31 0.09 10.15 3.84
C MET A 31 -0.22 10.92 2.56
N ALA A 32 -1.14 10.42 1.73
CA ALA A 32 -1.53 11.11 0.49
C ALA A 32 -2.30 12.41 0.79
N GLY A 33 -3.20 12.36 1.77
CA GLY A 33 -3.94 13.54 2.23
C GLY A 33 -3.02 14.62 2.80
N LEU A 34 -2.01 14.22 3.59
CA LEU A 34 -1.01 15.15 4.15
C LEU A 34 -0.18 15.82 3.06
N VAL A 35 0.28 15.07 2.07
CA VAL A 35 1.05 15.61 0.94
C VAL A 35 0.19 16.58 0.13
N LEU A 36 -1.06 16.23 -0.19
CA LEU A 36 -1.98 17.11 -0.91
C LEU A 36 -2.28 18.39 -0.14
N PHE A 37 -2.45 18.29 1.18
CA PHE A 37 -2.65 19.46 2.04
C PHE A 37 -1.40 20.36 2.08
N GLY A 38 -0.20 19.78 2.18
CA GLY A 38 1.04 20.54 2.13
C GLY A 38 1.22 21.28 0.80
N ILE A 39 0.94 20.60 -0.32
CA ILE A 39 1.00 21.19 -1.66
C ILE A 39 -0.05 22.30 -1.81
N SER A 40 -1.29 22.08 -1.37
CA SER A 40 -2.36 23.06 -1.53
C SER A 40 -2.10 24.34 -0.73
N VAL A 41 -1.56 24.22 0.49
CA VAL A 41 -1.13 25.38 1.29
C VAL A 41 0.03 26.11 0.61
N ALA A 42 1.05 25.38 0.11
CA ALA A 42 2.17 25.99 -0.59
C ALA A 42 1.72 26.76 -1.84
N VAL A 43 0.84 26.16 -2.65
CA VAL A 43 0.26 26.81 -3.84
C VAL A 43 -0.57 28.03 -3.45
N ALA A 44 -1.36 27.96 -2.38
CA ALA A 44 -2.14 29.09 -1.90
C ALA A 44 -1.26 30.24 -1.39
N MET A 45 -0.14 29.95 -0.72
CA MET A 45 0.82 30.99 -0.29
C MET A 45 1.55 31.64 -1.45
N VAL A 46 2.01 30.85 -2.42
CA VAL A 46 2.66 31.37 -3.65
C VAL A 46 1.66 32.19 -4.46
N GLY A 47 0.42 31.71 -4.58
CA GLY A 47 -0.68 32.44 -5.21
C GLY A 47 -0.97 33.75 -4.50
N GLY A 48 -1.07 33.71 -3.17
CA GLY A 48 -1.31 34.88 -2.33
C GLY A 48 -0.23 35.95 -2.47
N PHE A 49 1.03 35.55 -2.63
CA PHE A 49 2.14 36.47 -2.88
C PHE A 49 2.09 37.06 -4.30
N ALA A 50 1.77 36.26 -5.32
CA ALA A 50 1.80 36.70 -6.72
C ALA A 50 0.57 37.52 -7.14
N PHE A 51 -0.62 37.16 -6.66
CA PHE A 51 -1.91 37.72 -7.10
C PHE A 51 -2.65 38.45 -5.96
N GLY A 52 -2.01 38.64 -4.81
CA GLY A 52 -2.65 39.22 -3.63
C GLY A 52 -3.73 38.29 -3.04
N PRO A 53 -4.77 38.82 -2.36
CA PRO A 53 -5.77 38.00 -1.67
C PRO A 53 -6.57 37.08 -2.61
N ALA A 54 -6.66 37.42 -3.91
CA ALA A 54 -7.28 36.55 -4.91
C ALA A 54 -6.50 35.23 -5.12
N GLY A 55 -5.20 35.21 -4.81
CA GLY A 55 -4.35 34.03 -4.96
C GLY A 55 -4.71 32.85 -4.05
N PHE A 56 -5.42 33.09 -2.94
CA PHE A 56 -5.91 32.02 -2.07
C PHE A 56 -7.00 31.15 -2.74
N LEU A 57 -7.67 31.66 -3.80
CA LEU A 57 -8.62 30.87 -4.59
C LEU A 57 -7.96 29.69 -5.31
N LEU A 58 -6.63 29.71 -5.50
CA LEU A 58 -5.89 28.58 -6.05
C LEU A 58 -5.91 27.33 -5.16
N PHE A 59 -6.40 27.44 -3.91
CA PHE A 59 -6.67 26.29 -3.06
C PHE A 59 -7.87 25.45 -3.54
N VAL A 60 -8.88 26.08 -4.16
CA VAL A 60 -10.11 25.40 -4.60
C VAL A 60 -9.86 24.24 -5.57
N PRO A 61 -9.04 24.36 -6.64
CA PRO A 61 -8.77 23.24 -7.53
C PRO A 61 -8.05 22.06 -6.85
N CYS A 62 -7.39 22.25 -5.69
CA CYS A 62 -6.81 21.15 -4.93
C CYS A 62 -7.86 20.20 -4.30
N LEU A 63 -9.15 20.55 -4.31
CA LEU A 63 -10.20 19.64 -3.83
C LEU A 63 -10.47 18.48 -4.80
N ALA A 64 -10.33 18.71 -6.11
CA ALA A 64 -10.56 17.70 -7.13
C ALA A 64 -9.69 16.43 -6.95
N PRO A 65 -8.36 16.52 -6.76
CA PRO A 65 -7.53 15.33 -6.53
C PRO A 65 -7.87 14.61 -5.22
N VAL A 66 -8.33 15.32 -4.17
CA VAL A 66 -8.77 14.69 -2.92
C VAL A 66 -10.02 13.82 -3.16
N MET A 67 -10.98 14.33 -3.93
CA MET A 67 -12.17 13.57 -4.32
C MET A 67 -11.83 12.35 -5.18
N PHE A 68 -10.88 12.52 -6.11
CA PHE A 68 -10.40 11.41 -6.93
C PHE A 68 -9.77 10.30 -6.09
N ILE A 69 -8.87 10.64 -5.17
CA ILE A 69 -8.24 9.64 -4.28
C ILE A 69 -9.29 8.93 -3.42
N LYS A 70 -10.27 9.67 -2.89
CA LYS A 70 -11.37 9.08 -2.12
C LYS A 70 -12.17 8.06 -2.93
N GLN A 71 -12.40 8.32 -4.21
CA GLN A 71 -13.14 7.42 -5.09
C GLN A 71 -12.33 6.16 -5.44
N VAL A 72 -11.02 6.31 -5.68
CA VAL A 72 -10.12 5.19 -5.95
C VAL A 72 -9.97 4.29 -4.72
N CYS A 73 -9.80 4.88 -3.53
CA CYS A 73 -9.66 4.15 -2.26
C CYS A 73 -10.99 3.64 -1.67
N ALA A 74 -12.14 3.84 -2.34
CA ALA A 74 -13.43 3.35 -1.86
C ALA A 74 -13.56 1.82 -1.92
N THR A 75 -12.81 1.18 -2.83
CA THR A 75 -12.89 -0.26 -3.10
C THR A 75 -11.77 -1.07 -2.43
N ASP A 76 -10.58 -0.48 -2.28
CA ASP A 76 -9.38 -1.15 -1.74
C ASP A 76 -8.45 -0.10 -1.08
N ASP A 77 -7.91 -0.40 0.12
CA ASP A 77 -7.00 0.47 0.86
C ASP A 77 -5.61 0.57 0.21
N GLN A 78 -5.25 -0.38 -0.65
CA GLN A 78 -4.02 -0.39 -1.44
C GLN A 78 -4.20 0.11 -2.88
N ALA A 79 -5.41 0.53 -3.27
CA ALA A 79 -5.70 0.98 -4.63
C ALA A 79 -4.74 2.09 -5.13
N LEU A 80 -4.35 3.00 -4.24
CA LEU A 80 -3.42 4.08 -4.61
C LEU A 80 -2.00 3.57 -4.93
N ASN A 81 -1.53 2.55 -4.22
CA ASN A 81 -0.23 1.93 -4.49
C ASN A 81 -0.24 1.16 -5.81
N ILE A 82 -1.36 0.47 -6.10
CA ILE A 82 -1.55 -0.24 -7.37
C ILE A 82 -1.58 0.76 -8.53
N LEU A 83 -2.33 1.85 -8.40
CA LEU A 83 -2.38 2.93 -9.39
C LEU A 83 -0.98 3.53 -9.62
N LEU A 84 -0.23 3.78 -8.55
CA LEU A 84 1.14 4.28 -8.67
C LEU A 84 2.07 3.28 -9.37
N LEU A 85 1.90 1.98 -9.12
CA LEU A 85 2.64 0.93 -9.82
C LEU A 85 2.29 0.92 -11.32
N GLU A 86 1.00 1.02 -11.66
CA GLU A 86 0.53 1.08 -13.04
C GLU A 86 1.09 2.29 -13.78
N VAL A 87 1.05 3.47 -13.16
CA VAL A 87 1.65 4.70 -13.72
C VAL A 87 3.16 4.53 -13.93
N ARG A 88 3.87 3.94 -12.97
CA ARG A 88 5.32 3.66 -13.11
C ARG A 88 5.60 2.69 -14.26
N CYS A 89 4.78 1.65 -14.41
CA CYS A 89 4.89 0.71 -15.51
C CYS A 89 4.59 1.38 -16.85
N PHE A 90 3.57 2.24 -16.90
CA PHE A 90 3.20 3.00 -18.09
C PHE A 90 4.33 3.95 -18.52
N LEU A 91 4.91 4.72 -17.58
CA LEU A 91 6.07 5.59 -17.86
C LEU A 91 7.31 4.78 -18.28
N GLY A 92 7.53 3.62 -17.65
CA GLY A 92 8.63 2.71 -17.97
C GLY A 92 8.45 1.94 -19.29
N ARG A 93 7.28 2.02 -19.94
CA ARG A 93 6.96 1.30 -21.18
C ARG A 93 7.87 1.69 -22.34
N THR A 94 8.45 2.89 -22.30
CA THR A 94 9.48 3.33 -23.27
C THR A 94 10.71 2.40 -23.28
N ASN A 95 11.06 1.80 -22.13
CA ASN A 95 12.15 0.83 -22.00
C ASN A 95 11.78 -0.60 -22.42
N ALA A 96 10.49 -0.90 -22.62
CA ALA A 96 10.01 -2.23 -23.00
C ALA A 96 10.27 -2.60 -24.46
N ARG A 97 10.81 -1.67 -25.26
CA ARG A 97 11.33 -1.98 -26.61
C ARG A 97 12.45 -3.03 -26.57
N MET A 98 13.15 -3.18 -25.43
CA MET A 98 14.22 -4.16 -25.25
C MET A 98 13.74 -5.62 -25.11
N PHE A 99 12.46 -5.86 -24.77
CA PHE A 99 11.87 -7.21 -24.61
C PHE A 99 10.70 -7.45 -25.58
N GLY A 100 10.88 -7.08 -26.86
CA GLY A 100 9.92 -7.43 -27.92
C GLY A 100 8.53 -6.81 -27.73
N ASN A 101 8.44 -5.61 -27.17
CA ASN A 101 7.18 -4.89 -26.91
C ASN A 101 6.26 -5.55 -25.86
N THR A 102 6.75 -6.58 -25.16
CA THR A 102 6.08 -7.10 -23.97
C THR A 102 6.62 -6.36 -22.75
N PHE A 103 5.73 -5.74 -21.97
CA PHE A 103 6.08 -5.20 -20.66
C PHE A 103 6.20 -6.37 -19.69
N THR A 104 7.26 -7.17 -19.86
CA THR A 104 7.60 -8.24 -18.94
C THR A 104 8.21 -7.59 -17.72
N LEU A 105 7.46 -7.58 -16.61
CA LEU A 105 8.05 -7.57 -15.28
C LEU A 105 8.81 -8.89 -15.10
N SER A 106 9.92 -9.05 -15.83
CA SER A 106 10.93 -10.02 -15.46
C SER A 106 11.32 -9.67 -14.02
N PRO A 107 11.39 -10.63 -13.08
CA PRO A 107 11.90 -10.40 -11.74
C PRO A 107 13.41 -10.14 -11.80
N MET A 108 13.83 -9.15 -12.59
CA MET A 108 15.19 -8.66 -12.69
C MET A 108 15.40 -7.63 -11.58
N LYS A 109 15.41 -8.15 -10.35
CA LYS A 109 16.52 -7.80 -9.47
C LYS A 109 17.39 -9.05 -9.41
N TYR A 110 18.52 -9.02 -10.11
CA TYR A 110 19.57 -10.01 -9.91
C TYR A 110 19.86 -10.09 -8.40
N GLY A 111 19.49 -11.21 -7.77
CA GLY A 111 19.63 -11.42 -6.32
C GLY A 111 18.35 -11.75 -5.53
N TYR A 112 17.15 -11.72 -6.12
CA TYR A 112 15.99 -12.32 -5.43
C TYR A 112 16.10 -13.85 -5.48
N ARG A 113 16.35 -14.48 -4.32
CA ARG A 113 16.43 -15.95 -4.20
C ARG A 113 15.05 -16.54 -4.47
N LEU A 114 15.02 -17.69 -5.14
CA LEU A 114 13.82 -18.53 -5.33
C LEU A 114 13.04 -18.76 -4.02
N ASP A 115 13.76 -18.78 -2.89
CA ASP A 115 13.20 -18.91 -1.55
C ASP A 115 12.20 -17.80 -1.21
N THR A 116 12.43 -16.56 -1.66
CA THR A 116 11.52 -15.43 -1.37
C THR A 116 10.25 -15.51 -2.22
N PHE A 117 10.35 -16.05 -3.44
CA PHE A 117 9.19 -16.36 -4.27
C PHE A 117 8.38 -17.51 -3.67
N ARG A 118 9.05 -18.59 -3.26
CA ARG A 118 8.39 -19.71 -2.58
C ARG A 118 7.73 -19.28 -1.28
N ALA A 119 8.36 -18.43 -0.47
CA ALA A 119 7.79 -17.95 0.79
C ALA A 119 6.42 -17.24 0.66
N ALA A 120 6.12 -16.64 -0.51
CA ALA A 120 4.80 -16.04 -0.76
C ALA A 120 3.71 -17.08 -1.05
N PHE A 121 4.10 -18.26 -1.53
CA PHE A 121 3.20 -19.38 -1.85
C PHE A 121 3.24 -20.51 -0.82
N GLU A 122 4.27 -20.56 0.02
CA GLU A 122 4.36 -21.46 1.16
C GLU A 122 3.32 -21.05 2.19
N ARG A 123 2.60 -22.04 2.76
CA ARG A 123 1.67 -21.79 3.85
C ARG A 123 2.41 -21.10 4.97
N THR A 124 2.13 -19.81 5.17
CA THR A 124 2.76 -19.04 6.23
C THR A 124 2.54 -19.77 7.56
N PRO A 125 3.57 -19.90 8.41
CA PRO A 125 3.46 -20.62 9.68
C PRO A 125 2.37 -20.04 10.59
N SER A 126 2.00 -18.77 10.40
CA SER A 126 0.84 -18.13 11.05
C SER A 126 -0.50 -18.75 10.62
N LEU A 127 -0.67 -19.15 9.37
CA LEU A 127 -1.88 -19.83 8.88
C LEU A 127 -2.00 -21.22 9.46
N VAL A 128 -0.88 -21.96 9.52
CA VAL A 128 -0.84 -23.30 10.12
C VAL A 128 -1.15 -23.23 11.62
N ALA A 129 -0.56 -22.27 12.34
CA ALA A 129 -0.85 -22.04 13.76
C ALA A 129 -2.32 -21.65 13.99
N HIS A 130 -2.89 -20.82 13.12
CA HIS A 130 -4.29 -20.41 13.20
C HIS A 130 -5.26 -21.57 12.92
N GLU A 131 -4.94 -22.44 11.96
CA GLU A 131 -5.70 -23.66 11.69
C GLU A 131 -5.66 -24.62 12.88
N GLN A 132 -4.49 -24.84 13.48
CA GLN A 132 -4.34 -25.68 14.68
C GLN A 132 -5.12 -25.12 15.87
N PHE A 133 -5.06 -23.80 16.09
CA PHE A 133 -5.83 -23.14 17.13
C PHE A 133 -7.34 -23.28 16.92
N ARG A 134 -7.81 -23.10 15.67
CA ARG A 134 -9.23 -23.28 15.31
C ARG A 134 -9.71 -24.72 15.58
N VAL A 135 -8.90 -25.71 15.24
CA VAL A 135 -9.22 -27.13 15.49
C VAL A 135 -9.27 -27.42 16.99
N ALA A 136 -8.31 -26.93 17.78
CA ALA A 136 -8.29 -27.09 19.23
C ALA A 136 -9.52 -26.44 19.91
N PHE A 137 -9.95 -25.27 19.43
CA PHE A 137 -11.16 -24.61 19.92
C PHE A 137 -12.44 -25.40 19.60
N SER A 138 -12.52 -25.99 18.41
CA SER A 138 -13.69 -26.80 18.02
C SER A 138 -13.84 -28.04 18.90
N GLN A 139 -12.73 -28.72 19.20
CA GLN A 139 -12.72 -29.93 20.04
C GLN A 139 -13.06 -29.63 21.51
N ARG A 140 -12.70 -28.43 22.01
CA ARG A 140 -13.03 -27.99 23.38
C ARG A 140 -14.50 -27.60 23.56
N LYS A 141 -15.23 -27.37 22.46
CA LYS A 141 -16.66 -27.03 22.48
C LYS A 141 -17.55 -28.28 22.46
N GLU A 142 -17.02 -29.40 21.98
CA GLU A 142 -17.71 -30.70 21.89
C GLU A 142 -17.58 -31.55 23.17
N ASN A 143 -16.62 -31.22 24.04
CA ASN A 143 -16.48 -31.75 25.41
C ASN A 143 -17.10 -30.79 26.43
#